data_AF-A0A3D1E7W2-F1
#
_entry.id   AF-A0A3D1E7W2-F1
#
_cell.length_a   1.000
_cell.length_b   1.000
_cell.length_c   1.000
_cell.angle_alpha   90.00
_cell.angle_beta   90.00
_cell.angle_gamma   90.00
#
_symmetry.space_group_name_H-M   'P 1'
#
loop_
_entity.id
_entity.type
_entity.pdbx_description
1 polymer ?
#
loop_
_entity_poly.entity_id
_entity_poly.type
_entity_poly.pdbx_seq_one_letter_code
_entity_poly.pdbx_strand_id
1 'polypeptide(L)'
;MHLDWFHIDWTSTTSTIDYGVKEVVEENGLAHVVLQRIGRTPMPIDLVVTYTDGTQESFYMPVRMMYGAKENPFPQIPRKVMADWAWAYPEYRLPLSKNLADVARIEIDPAGLMADVAIENNSWTPKP
;
A
#
# COMPACT_ATOMS: atom_id res chain seq x y z
N MET A 1 -2.09 -7.90 -26.38
CA MET A 1 -1.96 -6.56 -25.77
C MET A 1 -3.37 -6.08 -25.47
N HIS A 2 -3.80 -6.19 -24.22
CA HIS A 2 -5.16 -5.87 -23.80
C HIS A 2 -5.06 -4.66 -22.86
N LEU A 3 -4.89 -3.49 -23.49
CA LEU A 3 -4.84 -2.19 -22.81
C LEU A 3 -6.21 -1.50 -22.90
N ASP A 4 -7.29 -2.28 -23.04
CA ASP A 4 -8.66 -1.75 -23.18
C ASP A 4 -9.32 -1.51 -21.82
N TRP A 5 -8.74 -2.03 -20.73
CA TRP A 5 -9.27 -1.83 -19.38
C TRP A 5 -8.84 -0.49 -18.74
N PHE A 6 -7.90 0.25 -19.34
CA PHE A 6 -7.48 1.56 -18.83
C PHE A 6 -8.34 2.73 -19.35
N HIS A 7 -9.12 2.52 -20.43
CA HIS A 7 -9.76 3.64 -21.15
C HIS A 7 -11.28 3.79 -20.96
N ILE A 8 -11.97 2.85 -20.32
CA ILE A 8 -13.44 2.90 -20.16
C ILE A 8 -13.88 3.47 -18.81
N ASP A 9 -13.01 3.49 -17.78
CA ASP A 9 -13.39 4.00 -16.44
C ASP A 9 -13.08 5.50 -16.23
N TRP A 10 -12.49 6.19 -17.21
CA TRP A 10 -12.09 7.60 -17.04
C TRP A 10 -13.20 8.62 -17.35
N THR A 11 -14.35 8.20 -17.89
CA THR A 11 -15.39 9.16 -18.34
C THR A 11 -16.81 8.87 -17.86
N SER A 12 -17.08 7.79 -17.12
CA SER A 12 -18.46 7.44 -16.72
C SER A 12 -18.66 7.02 -15.26
N THR A 13 -17.64 7.12 -14.41
CA THR A 13 -17.78 6.72 -13.00
C THR A 13 -17.01 7.68 -12.11
N THR A 14 -17.62 8.15 -11.02
CA THR A 14 -16.97 8.90 -9.92
C THR A 14 -16.03 7.97 -9.12
N SER A 15 -15.34 7.05 -9.80
CA SER A 15 -14.47 6.03 -9.23
C SER A 15 -13.07 6.62 -9.10
N THR A 16 -12.78 7.23 -7.95
CA THR A 16 -11.44 7.70 -7.62
C THR A 16 -10.55 6.54 -7.18
N ILE A 17 -9.23 6.72 -7.34
CA ILE A 17 -8.21 5.90 -6.67
C ILE A 17 -7.89 6.66 -5.38
N ASP A 18 -8.15 6.03 -4.25
CA ASP A 18 -7.89 6.60 -2.93
C ASP A 18 -7.62 5.44 -1.97
N TYR A 19 -6.36 5.37 -1.56
CA TYR A 19 -5.85 4.45 -0.57
C TYR A 19 -5.26 5.27 0.56
N GLY A 20 -5.36 4.78 1.79
CA GLY A 20 -4.79 5.48 2.92
C GLY A 20 -4.34 4.54 4.01
N VAL A 21 -3.36 4.98 4.80
CA VAL A 21 -3.01 4.31 6.05
C VAL A 21 -4.06 4.72 7.08
N LYS A 22 -4.95 3.78 7.44
CA LYS A 22 -6.01 4.04 8.42
C LYS A 22 -5.42 4.18 9.82
N GLU A 23 -4.64 3.18 10.22
CA GLU A 23 -4.01 3.11 11.53
C GLU A 23 -2.89 2.07 11.53
N VAL A 24 -2.01 2.16 12.54
CA VAL A 24 -1.01 1.14 12.82
C VAL A 24 -1.25 0.68 14.24
N VAL A 25 -1.56 -0.60 14.40
CA VAL A 25 -1.91 -1.19 15.70
C VAL A 25 -0.86 -2.20 16.09
N GLU A 26 -0.62 -2.35 17.39
CA GLU A 26 0.23 -3.41 17.90
C GLU A 26 -0.63 -4.62 18.29
N GLU A 27 -0.34 -5.78 17.73
CA GLU A 27 -1.03 -7.03 18.02
C GLU A 27 0.00 -8.13 18.25
N ASN A 28 -0.11 -8.85 19.37
CA ASN A 28 0.84 -9.89 19.79
C ASN A 28 2.31 -9.42 19.85
N GLY A 29 2.53 -8.14 20.14
CA GLY A 29 3.86 -7.53 20.18
C GLY A 29 4.45 -7.22 18.80
N LEU A 30 3.65 -7.29 17.72
CA LEU A 30 4.07 -6.92 16.36
C LEU A 30 3.20 -5.80 15.82
N ALA A 31 3.78 -4.90 15.03
CA ALA A 31 3.02 -3.85 14.37
C ALA A 31 2.20 -4.42 13.20
N HIS A 32 0.98 -3.93 13.06
CA HIS A 32 0.06 -4.25 11.99
C HIS A 32 -0.41 -2.95 11.36
N VAL A 33 -0.12 -2.78 10.07
CA VAL A 33 -0.57 -1.63 9.30
C VAL A 33 -1.97 -1.95 8.76
N VAL A 34 -2.95 -1.14 9.13
CA VAL A 34 -4.30 -1.22 8.60
C VAL A 34 -4.40 -0.22 7.47
N LEU A 35 -4.46 -0.73 6.25
CA LEU A 35 -4.72 0.05 5.06
C LEU A 35 -6.21 0.07 4.78
N GLN A 36 -6.66 1.19 4.24
CA GLN A 36 -8.05 1.44 3.87
C GLN A 36 -8.10 1.80 2.39
N ARG A 37 -9.08 1.22 1.70
CA ARG A 37 -9.41 1.54 0.31
C ARG A 37 -10.72 2.31 0.28
N ILE A 38 -10.65 3.56 -0.13
CA ILE A 38 -11.79 4.47 -0.29
C ILE A 38 -12.24 4.45 -1.77
N GLY A 39 -11.28 4.34 -2.68
CA GLY A 39 -11.50 4.31 -4.12
C GLY A 39 -12.14 3.02 -4.65
N ARG A 40 -12.99 3.14 -5.69
CA ARG A 40 -13.68 1.98 -6.32
C ARG A 40 -12.83 1.24 -7.36
N THR A 41 -11.66 1.79 -7.71
CA THR A 41 -10.72 1.20 -8.68
C THR A 41 -9.62 0.42 -7.97
N PRO A 42 -9.41 -0.88 -8.24
CA PRO A 42 -8.38 -1.67 -7.57
C PRO A 42 -7.02 -1.46 -8.27
N MET A 43 -6.04 -0.96 -7.54
CA MET A 43 -4.65 -0.79 -7.99
C MET A 43 -3.68 -1.58 -7.12
N PRO A 44 -2.55 -2.05 -7.68
CA PRO A 44 -1.49 -2.65 -6.88
C PRO A 44 -0.88 -1.59 -5.97
N ILE A 45 -0.60 -1.97 -4.73
CA ILE A 45 -0.08 -1.04 -3.74
C ILE A 45 1.36 -1.37 -3.43
N ASP A 46 2.17 -0.32 -3.52
CA ASP A 46 3.53 -0.30 -3.02
C ASP A 46 3.55 0.43 -1.69
N LEU A 47 4.08 -0.20 -0.66
CA LEU A 47 4.19 0.39 0.67
C LEU A 47 5.62 0.27 1.16
N VAL A 48 6.18 1.36 1.68
CA VAL A 48 7.51 1.37 2.27
C VAL A 48 7.39 1.73 3.74
N VAL A 49 8.00 0.90 4.57
CA VAL A 49 8.12 1.11 6.01
C VAL A 49 9.56 1.48 6.30
N THR A 50 9.74 2.62 6.96
CA THR A 50 11.03 3.05 7.51
C THR A 50 11.01 2.84 9.02
N TYR A 51 12.01 2.15 9.53
CA TYR A 51 12.18 1.88 10.95
C TYR A 51 13.10 2.90 11.62
N THR A 52 13.01 3.00 12.94
CA THR A 52 13.83 3.89 13.78
C THR A 52 15.32 3.54 13.77
N ASP A 53 15.66 2.28 13.44
CA ASP A 53 17.05 1.82 13.26
C ASP A 53 17.64 2.21 11.89
N GLY A 54 16.86 2.88 11.03
CA GLY A 54 17.25 3.31 9.69
C GLY A 54 17.06 2.24 8.61
N THR A 55 16.62 1.02 8.97
CA THR A 55 16.28 -0.01 8.00
C THR A 55 14.95 0.31 7.29
N GLN A 56 14.81 -0.17 6.06
CA GLN A 56 13.61 0.00 5.26
C GLN A 56 13.12 -1.35 4.75
N GLU A 57 11.82 -1.55 4.77
CA GLU A 57 11.17 -2.70 4.14
C GLU A 57 10.14 -2.20 3.12
N SER A 58 10.10 -2.85 1.97
CA SER A 58 9.09 -2.60 0.95
C SER A 58 8.08 -3.76 0.95
N PHE A 59 6.82 -3.45 0.82
CA PHE A 59 5.72 -4.40 0.74
C PHE A 59 4.96 -4.12 -0.55
N TYR A 60 4.72 -5.17 -1.32
CA TYR A 60 3.97 -5.09 -2.58
C TYR A 60 2.71 -5.94 -2.47
N MET A 61 1.56 -5.31 -2.63
CA MET A 61 0.26 -5.97 -2.63
C MET A 61 -0.26 -6.03 -4.08
N PRO A 62 -0.18 -7.20 -4.74
CA PRO A 62 -0.68 -7.35 -6.10
C PRO A 62 -2.22 -7.36 -6.13
N VAL A 63 -2.79 -6.85 -7.21
CA VAL A 63 -4.21 -7.11 -7.53
C VAL A 63 -4.29 -8.44 -8.25
N ARG A 64 -5.25 -9.29 -7.86
CA ARG A 64 -5.47 -10.63 -8.44
C ARG A 64 -5.64 -10.65 -9.97
N MET A 65 -5.98 -9.50 -10.57
CA MET A 65 -6.13 -9.31 -12.01
C MET A 65 -4.78 -9.17 -12.74
N MET A 66 -3.68 -8.86 -12.04
CA MET A 66 -2.34 -8.84 -12.60
C MET A 66 -1.72 -10.25 -12.51
N TYR A 67 -1.74 -10.97 -13.63
CA TYR A 67 -0.90 -12.17 -13.81
C TYR A 67 0.57 -11.74 -13.91
N GLY A 68 1.20 -11.52 -12.76
CA GLY A 68 2.62 -11.14 -12.65
C GLY A 68 2.87 -10.13 -11.53
N ALA A 69 3.77 -10.46 -10.61
CA ALA A 69 4.28 -9.48 -9.66
C ALA A 69 5.16 -8.47 -10.40
N LYS A 70 4.95 -7.17 -10.15
CA LYS A 70 5.81 -6.11 -10.69
C LYS A 70 7.24 -6.34 -10.18
N GLU A 71 8.23 -6.23 -11.05
CA GLU A 71 9.64 -6.29 -10.65
C GLU A 71 9.93 -5.21 -9.60
N ASN A 72 10.85 -5.50 -8.67
CA ASN A 72 11.19 -4.57 -7.58
C ASN A 72 11.91 -3.34 -8.15
N PRO A 73 11.31 -2.13 -8.09
CA PRO A 73 11.95 -0.91 -8.55
C PRO A 73 13.13 -0.49 -7.64
N PHE A 74 13.20 -1.03 -6.41
CA PHE A 74 14.25 -0.73 -5.44
C PHE A 74 15.03 -2.01 -5.09
N PRO A 75 16.02 -2.41 -5.91
CA PRO A 75 16.79 -3.65 -5.67
C PRO A 75 17.60 -3.64 -4.36
N GLN A 76 17.82 -2.47 -3.75
CA GLN A 76 18.50 -2.33 -2.47
C GLN A 76 17.59 -2.45 -1.24
N ILE A 77 16.27 -2.42 -1.43
CA ILE A 77 15.29 -2.54 -0.34
C ILE A 77 14.63 -3.93 -0.45
N PRO A 78 14.64 -4.74 0.61
CA PRO A 78 13.95 -6.02 0.60
C PRO A 78 12.45 -5.79 0.37
N ARG A 79 11.93 -6.32 -0.75
CA ARG A 79 10.51 -6.25 -1.09
C ARG A 79 9.82 -7.57 -0.74
N LYS A 80 8.82 -7.51 0.13
CA LYS A 80 7.95 -8.63 0.47
C LYS A 80 6.68 -8.56 -0.36
N VAL A 81 6.44 -9.60 -1.15
CA VAL A 81 5.17 -9.75 -1.88
C VAL A 81 4.13 -10.29 -0.90
N MET A 82 3.07 -9.51 -0.69
CA MET A 82 1.99 -9.84 0.21
C MET A 82 0.85 -10.54 -0.54
N ALA A 83 -0.08 -11.13 0.21
CA ALA A 83 -1.27 -11.75 -0.36
C ALA A 83 -2.12 -10.72 -1.11
N ASP A 84 -2.90 -11.18 -2.09
CA ASP A 84 -3.74 -10.30 -2.90
C ASP A 84 -4.75 -9.54 -2.03
N TRP A 85 -4.87 -8.23 -2.27
CA TRP A 85 -5.93 -7.44 -1.66
C TRP A 85 -7.21 -7.64 -2.47
N ALA A 86 -8.06 -8.56 -2.01
CA ALA A 86 -9.34 -8.82 -2.63
C ALA A 86 -10.23 -7.56 -2.56
N TRP A 87 -10.72 -7.12 -3.72
CA TRP A 87 -11.48 -5.88 -3.91
C TRP A 87 -12.74 -5.74 -3.04
N ALA A 88 -13.27 -6.87 -2.56
CA ALA A 88 -14.46 -6.94 -1.71
C ALA A 88 -14.16 -6.50 -0.26
N TYR A 89 -12.89 -6.49 0.16
CA TYR A 89 -12.50 -6.04 1.50
C TYR A 89 -12.02 -4.59 1.45
N PRO A 90 -12.69 -3.65 2.14
CA PRO A 90 -12.27 -2.25 2.17
C PRO A 90 -11.02 -2.02 3.03
N GLU A 91 -10.64 -3.00 3.86
CA GLU A 91 -9.47 -2.92 4.74
C GLU A 91 -8.50 -4.06 4.43
N TYR A 92 -7.20 -3.77 4.55
CA TYR A 92 -6.13 -4.75 4.47
C TYR A 92 -5.21 -4.62 5.67
N ARG A 93 -5.00 -5.75 6.36
CA ARG A 93 -4.11 -5.82 7.51
C ARG A 93 -2.78 -6.41 7.09
N LEU A 94 -1.74 -5.60 7.19
CA LEU A 94 -0.37 -5.97 6.87
C LEU A 94 0.42 -6.20 8.16
N PRO A 95 0.80 -7.45 8.49
CA PRO A 95 1.68 -7.71 9.62
C PRO A 95 3.13 -7.29 9.28
N LEU A 96 3.74 -6.52 10.16
CA LEU A 96 5.16 -6.17 10.11
C LEU A 96 5.99 -7.12 10.98
N SER A 97 7.29 -7.21 10.67
CA SER A 97 8.23 -8.06 11.41
C SER A 97 8.71 -7.41 12.72
N LYS A 98 8.34 -6.16 12.96
CA LYS A 98 8.85 -5.29 14.04
C LYS A 98 7.69 -4.72 14.86
N ASN A 99 8.01 -4.19 16.04
CA ASN A 99 7.02 -3.61 16.94
C ASN A 99 6.62 -2.20 16.49
N LEU A 100 5.49 -1.69 16.98
CA LEU A 100 5.00 -0.36 16.62
C LEU A 100 5.99 0.74 17.01
N ALA A 101 6.68 0.58 18.13
CA ALA A 101 7.69 1.51 18.62
C ALA A 101 8.91 1.64 17.69
N ASP A 102 9.17 0.62 16.86
CA ASP A 102 10.28 0.64 15.92
C ASP A 102 9.89 1.29 14.58
N VAL A 103 8.60 1.57 14.34
CA VAL A 103 8.13 2.15 13.09
C VAL A 103 8.29 3.68 13.13
N ALA A 104 9.19 4.21 12.30
CA ALA A 104 9.41 5.65 12.19
C ALA A 104 8.48 6.31 11.19
N ARG A 105 8.21 5.64 10.05
CA ARG A 105 7.36 6.19 8.98
C ARG A 105 6.82 5.06 8.11
N ILE A 106 5.60 5.25 7.61
CA ILE A 106 4.99 4.38 6.61
C ILE A 106 4.54 5.25 5.45
N GLU A 107 4.82 4.83 4.23
CA GLU A 107 4.45 5.55 3.01
C GLU A 107 3.86 4.59 1.99
N ILE A 108 2.68 4.94 1.48
CA ILE A 108 2.07 4.32 0.30
C ILE A 108 2.59 5.04 -0.93
N ASP A 109 3.05 4.27 -1.90
CA ASP A 109 3.61 4.70 -3.18
C ASP A 109 4.61 5.87 -3.09
N PRO A 110 5.79 5.66 -2.48
CA PRO A 110 6.81 6.70 -2.38
C PRO A 110 7.35 7.15 -3.75
N ALA A 111 7.07 6.39 -4.83
CA ALA A 111 7.43 6.77 -6.18
C ALA A 111 6.49 7.84 -6.77
N GLY A 112 5.31 8.07 -6.16
CA GLY A 112 4.31 9.02 -6.63
C GLY A 112 3.78 8.71 -8.03
N LEU A 113 3.83 7.44 -8.44
CA LEU A 113 3.39 6.97 -9.76
C LEU A 113 1.88 6.69 -9.77
N MET A 114 1.25 6.62 -8.60
CA MET A 114 -0.18 6.45 -8.40
C MET A 114 -0.88 7.81 -8.40
N ALA A 115 -1.90 7.95 -9.24
CA ALA A 115 -2.79 9.11 -9.23
C ALA A 115 -3.79 9.00 -8.07
N ASP A 116 -3.27 9.03 -6.83
CA ASP A 116 -4.09 9.10 -5.63
C ASP A 116 -4.65 10.52 -5.46
N VAL A 117 -5.94 10.63 -5.15
CA VAL A 117 -6.62 11.91 -4.94
C VAL A 117 -6.21 12.54 -3.60
N ALA A 118 -5.82 11.75 -2.62
CA ALA A 118 -5.61 12.17 -1.23
C ALA A 118 -4.20 11.85 -0.71
N ILE A 119 -3.14 12.15 -1.47
CA ILE A 119 -1.72 11.87 -1.16
C ILE A 119 -1.31 12.15 0.32
N GLU A 120 -1.96 13.08 1.00
CA GLU A 120 -1.76 13.37 2.42
C GLU A 120 -2.03 12.16 3.35
N ASN A 121 -2.97 11.26 3.00
CA ASN A 121 -3.31 10.05 3.76
C ASN A 121 -2.37 8.85 3.45
N ASN A 122 -1.49 9.00 2.47
CA ASN A 122 -0.54 7.97 2.07
C ASN A 122 0.65 7.88 3.01
N SER A 123 0.86 8.87 3.87
CA SER A 123 1.94 8.84 4.85
C SER A 123 1.41 8.74 6.27
N TRP A 124 2.00 7.85 7.05
CA TRP A 124 1.78 7.74 8.49
C TRP A 124 3.09 7.95 9.22
N THR A 125 3.04 8.75 10.28
CA THR A 125 4.12 8.94 11.24
C THR A 125 3.58 8.73 12.64
N PRO A 126 4.37 8.17 13.58
CA PRO A 126 3.97 8.07 14.97
C PRO A 126 3.66 9.47 15.50
N LYS A 127 2.51 9.61 16.18
CA LYS A 127 2.16 10.86 16.87
C LYS A 127 3.13 11.05 18.05
N PRO A 128 3.62 12.28 18.30
CA PRO A 128 4.53 12.58 19.40
C PRO A 128 3.89 12.38 20.78
#